data_AF-A0A6L7VQL0-F1
#
_entry.id   AF-A0A6L7VQL0-F1
#
_cell.length_a   1.000
_cell.length_b   1.000
_cell.length_c   1.000
_cell.angle_alpha   90.00
_cell.angle_beta   90.00
_cell.angle_gamma   90.00
#
_symmetry.space_group_name_H-M   'P 1'
#
loop_
_entity.id
_entity.type
_entity.pdbx_description
1 polymer ?
#
loop_
_entity_poly.entity_id
_entity_poly.type
_entity_poly.pdbx_seq_one_letter_code
_entity_poly.pdbx_strand_id
1 'polypeptide(L)'
;MPAIKRLATVPSDEFCPRVTSFTRPAKHFRYLNAANGDWLATQDGATLHVQEFVDDAAIWDIVEGGFQHAATGLRIATSSTELDSRCHVSLNDKAIAADGSEGEASEFTIAHGPEEMPSQYLKTL
;
A
#
# COMPACT_ATOMS: atom_id res chain seq x y z
N MET A 1 29.76 29.91 64.77
CA MET A 1 28.40 29.67 64.23
C MET A 1 28.47 29.62 62.71
N PRO A 2 28.24 28.47 62.05
CA PRO A 2 28.15 28.44 60.59
C PRO A 2 26.74 28.18 60.05
N ALA A 3 26.35 29.04 59.10
CA ALA A 3 25.57 28.85 57.87
C ALA A 3 24.28 28.00 57.87
N ILE A 4 23.15 28.66 57.57
CA ILE A 4 21.99 28.03 56.90
C ILE A 4 21.98 28.52 55.45
N LYS A 5 22.42 27.65 54.55
CA LYS A 5 22.36 27.85 53.09
C LYS A 5 20.92 27.56 52.66
N ARG A 6 20.19 28.55 52.14
CA ARG A 6 18.87 28.34 51.53
C ARG A 6 19.04 27.41 50.32
N LEU A 7 18.35 26.28 50.34
CA LEU A 7 18.23 25.38 49.18
C LEU A 7 17.37 26.07 48.13
N ALA A 8 17.92 26.16 46.92
CA ALA A 8 17.21 26.69 45.76
C ALA A 8 16.02 25.78 45.42
N THR A 9 14.88 26.40 45.15
CA THR A 9 13.70 25.77 44.55
C THR A 9 14.12 25.10 43.23
N VAL A 10 13.91 23.79 43.12
CA VAL A 10 14.10 23.03 41.88
C VAL A 10 13.01 23.48 40.90
N PRO A 11 13.33 23.88 39.65
CA PRO A 11 12.30 24.22 38.68
C PRO A 11 11.48 22.96 38.37
N SER A 12 10.16 23.11 38.41
CA SER A 12 9.22 22.07 38.00
C SER A 12 9.44 21.75 36.53
N ASP A 13 9.59 20.47 36.23
CA ASP A 13 9.75 19.94 34.87
C ASP A 13 8.47 20.28 34.07
N GLU A 14 8.54 21.35 33.27
CA GLU A 14 7.42 21.85 32.47
C GLU A 14 7.12 20.82 31.38
N PHE A 15 5.98 20.13 31.52
CA PHE A 15 5.46 19.26 30.47
C PHE A 15 5.22 20.10 29.20
N CYS A 16 6.13 19.97 28.22
CA CYS A 16 6.02 20.58 26.91
C CYS A 16 5.41 19.57 25.91
N PRO A 17 4.09 19.57 25.66
CA PRO A 17 3.50 18.69 24.66
C PRO A 17 4.04 19.03 23.27
N ARG A 18 4.77 18.10 22.66
CA ARG A 18 5.18 18.20 21.26
C ARG A 18 3.99 17.80 20.39
N VAL A 19 3.32 18.77 19.80
CA VAL A 19 2.30 18.53 18.78
C VAL A 19 3.03 18.17 17.48
N THR A 20 3.01 16.88 17.12
CA THR A 20 3.49 16.41 15.82
C THR A 20 2.30 16.30 14.88
N SER A 21 2.22 17.21 13.91
CA SER A 21 1.24 17.15 12.83
C SER A 21 1.77 16.30 11.69
N PHE A 22 1.04 15.28 11.28
CA PHE A 22 1.31 14.51 10.07
C PHE A 22 0.35 14.96 8.97
N THR A 23 0.88 15.25 7.79
CA THR A 23 0.05 15.47 6.61
C THR A 23 -0.59 14.13 6.25
N ARG A 24 -1.92 14.08 6.10
CA ARG A 24 -2.58 12.87 5.63
C ARG A 24 -2.16 12.63 4.17
N PRO A 25 -1.74 11.41 3.82
CA PRO A 25 -1.45 11.03 2.43
C PRO A 25 -2.62 11.35 1.52
N ALA A 26 -2.36 12.05 0.42
CA ALA A 26 -3.42 12.34 -0.56
C ALA A 26 -3.91 11.07 -1.26
N LYS A 27 -3.07 10.02 -1.30
CA LYS A 27 -3.32 8.80 -2.03
C LYS A 27 -2.64 7.61 -1.37
N HIS A 28 -3.26 6.45 -1.49
CA HIS A 28 -2.64 5.17 -1.17
C HIS A 28 -2.79 4.28 -2.39
N PHE A 29 -1.77 3.52 -2.68
CA PHE A 29 -1.86 2.42 -3.64
C PHE A 29 -2.73 1.28 -3.08
N ARG A 30 -2.95 0.28 -3.90
CA ARG A 30 -3.71 -0.93 -3.58
C ARG A 30 -2.89 -2.15 -3.90
N TYR A 31 -3.15 -3.18 -3.11
CA TYR A 31 -2.75 -4.54 -3.37
C TYR A 31 -3.97 -5.32 -3.81
N LEU A 32 -3.75 -6.31 -4.67
CA LEU A 32 -4.77 -7.26 -5.10
C LEU A 32 -4.30 -8.65 -4.69
N ASN A 33 -4.90 -9.17 -3.63
CA ASN A 33 -4.46 -10.41 -3.00
C ASN A 33 -5.27 -11.57 -3.55
N ALA A 34 -4.59 -12.59 -4.07
CA ALA A 34 -5.21 -13.86 -4.41
C ALA A 34 -5.66 -14.60 -3.13
N ALA A 35 -6.48 -15.64 -3.28
CA ALA A 35 -7.02 -16.41 -2.16
C ALA A 35 -5.95 -17.10 -1.30
N ASN A 36 -4.76 -17.34 -1.87
CA ASN A 36 -3.61 -17.92 -1.17
C ASN A 36 -2.80 -16.88 -0.38
N GLY A 37 -3.13 -15.59 -0.47
CA GLY A 37 -2.42 -14.49 0.17
C GLY A 37 -1.33 -13.84 -0.69
N ASP A 38 -1.06 -14.38 -1.88
CA ASP A 38 -0.09 -13.81 -2.82
C ASP A 38 -0.65 -12.55 -3.50
N TRP A 39 0.25 -11.76 -4.07
CA TRP A 39 -0.09 -10.49 -4.70
C TRP A 39 -0.11 -10.60 -6.22
N LEU A 40 -1.17 -10.11 -6.85
CA LEU A 40 -1.22 -9.92 -8.29
C LEU A 40 -0.24 -8.84 -8.71
N ALA A 41 0.62 -9.16 -9.67
CA ALA A 41 1.72 -8.35 -10.09
C ALA A 41 1.92 -8.36 -11.61
N THR A 42 2.72 -7.41 -12.11
CA THR A 42 3.21 -7.38 -13.48
C THR A 42 4.61 -6.79 -13.53
N GLN A 43 5.53 -7.48 -14.21
CA GLN A 43 6.91 -7.02 -14.35
C GLN A 43 7.17 -6.31 -15.69
N ASP A 44 6.48 -6.76 -16.74
CA ASP A 44 6.66 -6.30 -18.12
C ASP A 44 5.57 -5.31 -18.57
N GLY A 45 4.50 -5.15 -17.78
CA GLY A 45 3.35 -4.35 -18.16
C GLY A 45 2.51 -4.95 -19.28
N ALA A 46 2.66 -6.24 -19.55
CA ALA A 46 1.92 -6.97 -20.58
C ALA A 46 1.28 -8.24 -20.03
N THR A 47 1.95 -8.93 -19.12
CA THR A 47 1.49 -10.17 -18.48
C THR A 47 1.26 -9.96 -16.99
N LEU A 48 0.36 -10.78 -16.45
CA LEU A 48 0.04 -10.82 -15.02
C LEU A 48 0.55 -12.14 -14.43
N HIS A 49 0.93 -12.10 -13.16
CA HIS A 49 1.32 -13.26 -12.36
C HIS A 49 1.01 -12.97 -10.90
N VAL A 50 0.96 -14.00 -10.06
CA VAL A 50 0.96 -13.85 -8.60
C VAL A 50 2.34 -14.11 -8.01
N GLN A 51 2.70 -13.40 -6.95
CA GLN A 51 4.00 -13.53 -6.27
C GLN A 51 3.84 -13.47 -4.75
N GLU A 52 4.74 -14.14 -4.03
CA GLU A 52 4.72 -14.27 -2.55
C GLU A 52 5.38 -13.10 -1.80
N PHE A 53 5.77 -12.04 -2.51
CA PHE A 53 6.43 -10.86 -1.96
C PHE A 53 5.90 -9.58 -2.61
N VAL A 54 6.04 -8.47 -1.90
CA VAL A 54 5.65 -7.15 -2.42
C VAL A 54 6.88 -6.37 -2.85
N ASP A 55 6.88 -5.96 -4.11
CA ASP A 55 7.76 -4.95 -4.69
C ASP A 55 6.95 -4.02 -5.61
N ASP A 56 7.63 -3.21 -6.40
CA ASP A 56 7.00 -2.26 -7.32
C ASP A 56 6.08 -2.94 -8.35
N ALA A 57 6.25 -4.24 -8.63
CA ALA A 57 5.44 -5.01 -9.58
C ALA A 57 4.03 -5.33 -9.03
N ALA A 58 3.83 -5.24 -7.72
CA ALA A 58 2.56 -5.52 -7.04
C ALA A 58 1.77 -4.26 -6.66
N ILE A 59 2.14 -3.10 -7.22
CA ILE A 59 1.57 -1.80 -6.82
C ILE A 59 0.53 -1.32 -7.84
N TRP A 60 -0.70 -1.16 -7.35
CA TRP A 60 -1.83 -0.76 -8.17
C TRP A 60 -2.43 0.56 -7.72
N ASP A 61 -2.86 1.34 -8.69
CA ASP A 61 -3.57 2.60 -8.50
C ASP A 61 -5.03 2.44 -8.91
N ILE A 62 -5.95 3.12 -8.22
CA ILE A 62 -7.37 3.11 -8.56
C ILE A 62 -7.60 4.06 -9.74
N VAL A 63 -8.24 3.54 -10.78
CA VAL A 63 -8.70 4.30 -11.94
C VAL A 63 -10.16 3.98 -12.22
N GLU A 64 -10.80 4.76 -13.10
CA GLU A 64 -12.16 4.47 -13.53
C GLU A 64 -12.22 3.08 -14.19
N GLY A 65 -13.11 2.23 -13.67
CA GLY A 65 -13.32 0.87 -14.18
C GLY A 65 -12.32 -0.20 -13.72
N GLY A 66 -11.37 0.13 -12.84
CA GLY A 66 -10.47 -0.87 -12.27
C GLY A 66 -9.18 -0.31 -11.71
N PHE A 67 -8.06 -0.92 -12.07
CA PHE A 67 -6.74 -0.56 -11.56
C PHE A 67 -5.73 -0.31 -12.67
N GLN A 68 -4.78 0.59 -12.38
CA GLN A 68 -3.63 0.87 -13.20
C GLN A 68 -2.36 0.50 -12.43
N HIS A 69 -1.50 -0.33 -13.02
CA HIS A 69 -0.21 -0.65 -12.43
C HIS A 69 0.66 0.60 -12.33
N ALA A 70 1.22 0.87 -11.15
CA ALA A 70 1.89 2.13 -10.87
C ALA A 70 3.20 2.32 -11.66
N ALA A 71 3.96 1.24 -11.88
CA ALA A 71 5.26 1.33 -12.57
C ALA A 71 5.15 1.27 -14.10
N THR A 72 4.22 0.47 -14.64
CA THR A 72 4.14 0.19 -16.10
C THR A 72 2.95 0.87 -16.77
N GLY A 73 1.94 1.30 -16.00
CA GLY A 73 0.73 1.89 -16.53
C GLY A 73 -0.27 0.89 -17.11
N LEU A 74 -0.01 -0.43 -17.03
CA LEU A 74 -0.94 -1.49 -17.44
C LEU A 74 -2.29 -1.31 -16.75
N ARG A 75 -3.38 -1.43 -17.48
CA ARG A 75 -4.74 -1.32 -16.93
C ARG A 75 -5.42 -2.67 -16.90
N ILE A 76 -6.08 -2.95 -15.79
CA ILE A 76 -6.94 -4.10 -15.58
C ILE A 76 -8.33 -3.61 -15.20
N ALA A 77 -9.36 -4.25 -15.74
CA ALA A 77 -10.74 -3.96 -15.39
C ALA A 77 -11.14 -4.84 -14.19
N THR A 78 -11.99 -4.30 -13.31
CA THR A 78 -12.47 -5.05 -12.15
C THR A 78 -13.95 -4.84 -11.90
N SER A 79 -14.55 -5.80 -11.19
CA SER A 79 -15.94 -5.69 -10.75
C SER A 79 -16.16 -4.72 -9.58
N SER A 80 -15.10 -4.37 -8.85
CA SER A 80 -15.11 -3.46 -7.71
C SER A 80 -13.73 -2.83 -7.53
N THR A 81 -13.68 -1.61 -6.99
CA THR A 81 -12.46 -0.95 -6.51
C THR A 81 -12.54 -0.61 -5.01
N GLU A 82 -13.59 -1.07 -4.34
CA GLU A 82 -13.81 -0.83 -2.92
C GLU A 82 -12.79 -1.62 -2.07
N LEU A 83 -12.19 -0.94 -1.11
CA LEU A 83 -11.25 -1.54 -0.17
C LEU A 83 -11.90 -2.68 0.64
N ASP A 84 -11.13 -3.73 0.91
CA ASP A 84 -11.53 -4.95 1.63
C ASP A 84 -12.64 -5.75 0.94
N SER A 85 -13.05 -5.34 -0.26
CA SER A 85 -14.00 -6.08 -1.08
C SER A 85 -13.30 -7.13 -1.94
N ARG A 86 -14.07 -8.14 -2.35
CA ARG A 86 -13.65 -9.13 -3.33
C ARG A 86 -14.03 -8.67 -4.73
N CYS A 87 -13.15 -8.89 -5.69
CA CYS A 87 -13.37 -8.50 -7.07
C CYS A 87 -12.85 -9.58 -8.04
N HIS A 88 -13.44 -9.62 -9.23
CA HIS A 88 -12.87 -10.34 -10.36
C HIS A 88 -12.08 -9.35 -11.21
N VAL A 89 -10.95 -9.81 -11.73
CA VAL A 89 -10.05 -9.02 -12.56
C VAL A 89 -10.09 -9.54 -13.99
N SER A 90 -10.06 -8.62 -14.96
CA SER A 90 -9.87 -8.94 -16.36
C SER A 90 -8.80 -8.09 -17.02
N LEU A 91 -8.06 -8.69 -17.95
CA LEU A 91 -7.10 -8.04 -18.81
C LEU A 91 -7.56 -8.23 -20.26
N ASN A 92 -7.78 -7.13 -21.00
CA ASN A 92 -8.27 -7.17 -22.38
C ASN A 92 -9.53 -8.06 -22.53
N ASP A 93 -10.51 -7.87 -21.64
CA ASP A 93 -11.77 -8.62 -21.56
C ASP A 93 -11.64 -10.12 -21.24
N LYS A 94 -10.44 -10.60 -20.92
CA LYS A 94 -10.20 -11.97 -20.48
C LYS A 94 -10.09 -12.04 -18.97
N ALA A 95 -10.79 -13.00 -18.39
CA ALA A 95 -10.76 -13.22 -16.95
C ALA A 95 -9.39 -13.73 -16.49
N ILE A 96 -9.00 -13.30 -15.29
CA ILE A 96 -7.75 -13.69 -14.64
C ILE A 96 -8.01 -14.76 -13.59
N ALA A 97 -7.25 -15.84 -13.68
CA ALA A 97 -7.26 -16.96 -12.76
C ALA A 97 -6.43 -16.69 -11.49
N ALA A 98 -6.50 -17.61 -10.53
CA ALA A 98 -5.86 -17.46 -9.22
C ALA A 98 -4.33 -17.31 -9.27
N ASP A 99 -3.69 -17.78 -10.34
CA ASP A 99 -2.25 -17.69 -10.57
C ASP A 99 -1.83 -16.45 -11.37
N GLY A 100 -2.79 -15.59 -11.73
CA GLY A 100 -2.56 -14.42 -12.58
C GLY A 100 -2.62 -14.71 -14.08
N SER A 101 -2.79 -15.96 -14.49
CA SER A 101 -2.94 -16.32 -15.92
C SER A 101 -4.34 -16.02 -16.45
N GLU A 102 -4.48 -15.95 -17.78
CA GLU A 102 -5.80 -15.88 -18.42
C GLU A 102 -6.51 -17.23 -18.27
N GLY A 103 -7.74 -17.24 -17.75
CA GLY A 103 -8.45 -18.50 -17.53
C GLY A 103 -9.77 -18.36 -16.78
N GLU A 104 -10.06 -19.35 -15.94
CA GLU A 104 -11.25 -19.36 -15.08
C GLU A 104 -11.17 -18.19 -14.08
N ALA A 105 -12.18 -17.33 -14.07
CA ALA A 105 -12.20 -16.13 -13.24
C ALA A 105 -12.03 -16.48 -11.76
N SER A 106 -11.08 -15.82 -11.09
CA SER A 106 -10.86 -15.96 -9.66
C SER A 106 -11.12 -14.65 -8.90
N GLU A 107 -11.38 -14.78 -7.61
CA GLU A 107 -11.59 -13.66 -6.71
C GLU A 107 -10.25 -13.15 -6.16
N PHE A 108 -10.09 -11.83 -6.18
CA PHE A 108 -9.01 -11.11 -5.53
C PHE A 108 -9.57 -10.20 -4.43
N THR A 109 -8.86 -10.09 -3.32
CA THR A 109 -9.20 -9.17 -2.23
C THR A 109 -8.42 -7.87 -2.38
N ILE A 110 -9.12 -6.74 -2.35
CA ILE A 110 -8.50 -5.42 -2.45
C ILE A 110 -7.97 -5.00 -1.08
N ALA A 111 -6.66 -4.82 -0.95
CA ALA A 111 -6.02 -4.45 0.30
C ALA A 111 -5.29 -3.12 0.21
N HIS A 112 -4.98 -2.55 1.38
CA HIS A 112 -4.22 -1.30 1.51
C HIS A 112 -2.78 -1.48 1.04
N GLY A 113 -2.41 -0.73 -0.01
CA GLY A 113 -1.03 -0.55 -0.43
C GLY A 113 -0.35 0.61 0.31
N PRO A 114 0.93 0.85 0.00
CA PRO A 114 1.71 1.90 0.62
C PRO A 114 1.29 3.28 0.09
N GLU A 115 1.73 4.34 0.75
CA GLU A 115 1.58 5.72 0.26
C GLU A 115 2.52 6.01 -0.92
N GLU A 116 3.72 5.44 -0.90
CA GLU A 116 4.77 5.60 -1.92
C GLU A 116 5.21 4.24 -2.45
N MET A 117 5.87 4.21 -3.61
CA MET A 117 6.41 2.97 -4.16
C MET A 117 7.45 2.36 -3.21
N PRO A 118 7.51 1.03 -3.03
CA PRO A 118 8.55 0.36 -2.24
C PRO A 118 9.98 0.83 -2.59
N SER A 119 10.28 1.03 -3.87
CA SER A 119 11.59 1.54 -4.31
C SER A 119 11.90 2.98 -3.87
N GLN A 120 10.89 3.81 -3.59
CA GLN A 120 11.09 5.18 -3.08
C GLN A 120 11.56 5.15 -1.62
N TYR A 121 10.98 4.27 -0.79
CA TYR A 121 11.43 4.07 0.58
C TYR A 121 12.90 3.61 0.64
N LEU A 122 13.30 2.68 -0.24
CA LEU A 122 14.66 2.14 -0.26
C LEU A 122 15.74 3.14 -0.69
N LYS A 123 15.39 4.23 -1.39
CA LYS A 123 16.35 5.30 -1.73
C LYS A 123 16.75 6.17 -0.53
N THR A 124 16.03 6.04 0.59
CA THR A 124 16.24 6.86 1.80
C THR A 124 16.99 6.14 2.91
N LEU A 125 17.39 4.88 2.68
CA LEU A 125 18.29 4.10 3.54
C LEU A 125 19.75 4.32 3.13
#